data_AF-A0A2T2TTL9-F1
#
_entry.id   AF-A0A2T2TTL9-F1
#
_cell.length_a   1.000
_cell.length_b   1.000
_cell.length_c   1.000
_cell.angle_alpha   90.00
_cell.angle_beta   90.00
_cell.angle_gamma   90.00
#
_symmetry.space_group_name_H-M   'P 1'
#
loop_
_entity.id
_entity.type
_entity.pdbx_description
1 polymer ?
#
loop_
_entity_poly.entity_id
_entity_poly.type
_entity_poly.pdbx_seq_one_letter_code
_entity_poly.pdbx_strand_id
1 'polypeptide(L)' 'MGASQTQVRELCHDIDETDTPHVALVFELDGELWTGDKKLKEGLRENGFDRFFEPE' A
#
# COMPACT_ATOMS: atom_id res chain seq x y z
N MET A 1 -0.07 -17.53 -0.21
CA MET A 1 -0.47 -17.17 -1.59
C MET A 1 -0.03 -15.73 -1.76
N GLY A 2 1.06 -15.48 -2.49
CA GLY A 2 1.56 -14.12 -2.70
C GLY A 2 0.55 -13.31 -3.51
N ALA A 3 0.42 -12.03 -3.21
CA ALA A 3 -0.45 -11.12 -3.96
C ALA A 3 -0.08 -11.20 -5.46
N SER A 4 -1.07 -11.44 -6.31
CA SER A 4 -0.85 -11.45 -7.76
C SER A 4 -0.48 -10.03 -8.21
N GLN A 5 0.47 -9.88 -9.13
CA GLN A 5 0.90 -8.56 -9.65
C GLN A 5 -0.27 -7.69 -10.17
N THR A 6 -1.40 -8.31 -10.51
CA THR A 6 -2.65 -7.64 -10.86
C THR A 6 -3.22 -6.81 -9.69
N GLN A 7 -3.20 -7.33 -8.47
CA GLN A 7 -3.72 -6.65 -7.28
C GLN A 7 -2.89 -5.41 -6.94
N VAL A 8 -1.56 -5.50 -7.07
CA VAL A 8 -0.67 -4.36 -6.84
C VAL A 8 -0.93 -3.24 -7.86
N ARG A 9 -1.22 -3.60 -9.12
CA ARG A 9 -1.51 -2.61 -10.17
C ARG A 9 -2.86 -1.93 -10.00
N GLU A 10 -3.89 -2.64 -9.55
CA GLU A 10 -5.19 -2.03 -9.23
C GLU A 10 -5.09 -1.15 -7.99
N LEU A 11 -4.39 -1.62 -6.96
CA LEU A 11 -4.13 -0.84 -5.75
C LEU A 11 -3.38 0.47 -6.05
N CYS A 12 -2.36 0.43 -6.91
CA CYS A 12 -1.57 1.60 -7.27
C CYS A 12 -2.21 2.49 -8.35
N HIS A 13 -3.32 2.08 -8.98
CA HIS A 13 -3.98 2.88 -10.02
C HIS A 13 -4.61 4.15 -9.46
N ASP A 14 -5.16 4.07 -8.24
CA ASP A 14 -5.85 5.19 -7.57
C ASP A 14 -4.94 5.90 -6.54
N ILE A 15 -3.68 5.48 -6.45
CA ILE A 15 -2.66 6.07 -5.59
C ILE A 15 -1.82 7.03 -6.44
N ASP A 16 -1.36 8.13 -5.84
CA ASP A 16 -0.46 9.07 -6.51
C ASP A 16 0.78 8.32 -7.06
N GLU A 17 1.24 8.71 -8.26
CA GLU A 17 2.39 8.08 -8.91
C GLU A 17 3.64 8.09 -8.00
N THR A 18 3.71 9.06 -7.09
CA THR A 18 4.79 9.20 -6.10
C THR A 18 4.71 8.19 -4.94
N ASP A 19 3.52 7.69 -4.59
CA ASP A 19 3.30 6.75 -3.48
C ASP A 19 3.38 5.28 -3.94
N THR A 20 3.12 5.03 -5.22
CA THR A 20 3.19 3.72 -5.90
C THR A 20 4.46 2.89 -5.59
N PRO A 21 5.70 3.42 -5.68
CA PRO A 21 6.89 2.61 -5.43
C PRO A 21 7.04 2.18 -3.97
N HIS A 22 6.57 2.98 -3.00
CA HIS A 22 6.62 2.66 -1.58
C HIS A 22 5.68 1.51 -1.24
N VAL A 23 4.47 1.55 -1.79
CA VAL A 23 3.46 0.49 -1.62
C VAL A 23 3.92 -0.81 -2.27
N ALA A 24 4.43 -0.76 -3.51
CA ALA A 24 4.97 -1.94 -4.20
C ALA A 24 6.12 -2.59 -3.42
N LEU A 25 7.03 -1.79 -2.85
CA LEU A 25 8.14 -2.29 -2.03
C LEU A 25 7.63 -3.04 -0.79
N VAL A 26 6.64 -2.48 -0.09
CA VAL A 26 6.04 -3.11 1.09
C VAL A 26 5.37 -4.45 0.72
N PHE A 27 4.72 -4.53 -0.45
CA PHE A 27 4.16 -5.79 -0.94
C PHE A 27 5.21 -6.85 -1.22
N GLU A 28 6.30 -6.49 -1.91
CA GLU A 28 7.40 -7.41 -2.23
C GLU A 28 8.14 -7.93 -0.99
N LEU A 29 8.27 -7.07 0.03
CA LEU A 29 8.95 -7.42 1.29
C LEU A 29 8.04 -8.08 2.33
N ASP A 30 6.75 -8.21 2.03
CA ASP A 30 5.71 -8.63 2.99
C ASP A 30 5.71 -7.79 4.28
N GLY A 31 6.03 -6.50 4.15
CA GLY A 31 6.22 -5.59 5.28
C GLY A 31 4.97 -4.79 5.67
N GLU A 32 5.18 -3.81 6.55
CA GLU A 32 4.18 -2.81 6.94
C GLU A 32 4.53 -1.44 6.37
N LEU A 33 3.53 -0.70 5.89
CA LEU A 33 3.71 0.66 5.40
C LEU A 33 3.68 1.63 6.57
N TRP A 34 4.76 2.38 6.75
CA TRP A 34 4.79 3.51 7.68
C TRP A 34 4.57 4.82 6.93
N THR A 35 3.44 5.46 7.18
CA THR A 35 3.12 6.78 6.62
C THR A 35 2.26 7.58 7.58
N GLY A 36 2.46 8.91 7.58
CA GLY A 36 1.58 9.85 8.27
C GLY A 36 0.40 10.32 7.42
N ASP A 37 0.38 9.97 6.12
CA ASP A 37 -0.66 10.41 5.20
C ASP A 37 -1.97 9.64 5.42
N LYS A 38 -2.99 10.36 5.89
CA LYS A 38 -4.31 9.78 6.18
C LYS A 38 -5.09 9.44 4.91
N LYS A 39 -4.98 10.24 3.85
CA LYS A 39 -5.69 10.00 2.58
C LYS A 39 -5.15 8.77 1.89
N LEU A 40 -3.83 8.60 1.90
CA LEU A 40 -3.17 7.40 1.39
C LEU A 40 -3.61 6.17 2.18
N LYS A 41 -3.65 6.24 3.52
CA LYS A 41 -4.15 5.15 4.37
C LYS A 41 -5.60 4.77 4.04
N GLU A 42 -6.47 5.75 3.85
CA GLU A 42 -7.88 5.51 3.48
C GLU A 42 -7.99 4.86 2.11
N GLY A 43 -7.35 5.42 1.08
CA GLY A 43 -7.38 4.86 -0.28
C GLY A 43 -6.79 3.45 -0.35
N LEU A 44 -5.70 3.19 0.38
CA LEU A 44 -5.12 1.85 0.49
C LEU A 44 -6.06 0.85 1.16
N ARG A 45 -6.76 1.25 2.23
CA ARG A 45 -7.74 0.40 2.91
C ARG A 45 -8.94 0.08 2.02
N GLU A 46 -9.44 1.05 1.26
CA GLU A 46 -10.51 0.83 0.29
C GLU A 46 -10.10 -0.17 -0.80
N ASN A 47 -8.82 -0.17 -1.15
CA ASN A 47 -8.23 -1.13 -2.09
C ASN A 47 -7.73 -2.44 -1.43
N GLY A 48 -8.04 -2.67 -0.14
CA GLY A 48 -7.77 -3.93 0.54
C GLY A 48 -6.36 -4.08 1.13
N PHE A 49 -5.62 -2.98 1.31
CA PHE A 49 -4.36 -2.97 2.04
C PHE A 49 -4.56 -2.49 3.49
N ASP A 50 -4.18 -3.32 4.44
CA ASP A 50 -4.38 -3.10 5.88
C ASP A 50 -3.10 -3.17 6.73
N ARG A 51 -1.93 -3.36 6.10
CA ARG A 51 -0.63 -3.50 6.78
C ARG A 51 0.03 -2.15 7.04
N PHE A 52 -0.33 -1.50 8.14
CA PHE A 52 0.25 -0.22 8.53
C PHE A 52 1.02 -0.31 9.84
N PHE A 53 2.22 0.26 9.84
CA PHE A 53 3.00 0.43 11.06
C PHE A 53 2.57 1.73 11.75
N GLU A 54 2.27 1.64 13.06
CA GLU A 54 1.99 2.77 13.94
C GLU A 54 3.03 2.77 15.07
N PRO A 55 3.93 3.77 15.15
CA PRO A 55 4.84 3.89 16.28
C PRO A 55 4.08 4.24 17.57
N GLU A 56 4.51 3.69 18.71
CA GLU A 56 3.98 4.01 20.05
C GLU A 56 4.19 5.47 20.47
#